data_AF-A0A965APG5-F1
#
_entry.id   AF-A0A965APG5-F1
#
_cell.length_a   1.000
_cell.length_b   1.000
_cell.length_c   1.000
_cell.angle_alpha   90.00
_cell.angle_beta   90.00
_cell.angle_gamma   90.00
#
_symmetry.space_group_name_H-M   'P 1'
#
loop_
_entity.id
_entity.type
_entity.pdbx_description
1 polymer ?
#
loop_
_entity_poly.entity_id
_entity_poly.type
_entity_poly.pdbx_seq_one_letter_code
_entity_poly.pdbx_strand_id
1 'polypeptide(L)'
;MQWSPERVETLTRLWAEGLSARQIAEKLGGGVTRNAVIGKAHRLNLQRGTEIPQKEPEPEPVIFEEPIFHHPSADVEAWMCRWPTDEAGKFGLHICGK
;
A
#
# COMPACT_ATOMS: atom_id res chain seq x y z
N MET A 1 1.03 -3.60 21.63
CA MET A 1 0.11 -4.73 21.38
C MET A 1 0.89 -6.03 21.30
N GLN A 2 0.76 -6.93 22.27
CA GLN A 2 1.42 -8.23 22.24
C GLN A 2 0.41 -9.29 21.77
N TRP A 3 0.76 -10.06 20.74
CA TRP A 3 -0.05 -11.20 20.30
C TRP A 3 0.16 -12.34 21.29
N SER A 4 -0.77 -12.53 22.23
CA SER A 4 -0.75 -13.68 23.14
C SER A 4 -1.03 -14.98 22.36
N PRO A 5 -0.52 -16.13 22.85
CA PRO A 5 -0.78 -17.42 22.23
C PRO A 5 -2.28 -17.74 22.12
N GLU A 6 -3.12 -17.39 23.11
CA GLU A 6 -4.57 -17.64 23.02
C GLU A 6 -5.23 -16.84 21.88
N ARG A 7 -4.76 -15.61 21.64
CA ARG A 7 -5.24 -14.77 20.52
C ARG A 7 -4.83 -15.33 19.17
N VAL A 8 -3.63 -15.90 19.08
CA VAL A 8 -3.15 -16.54 17.85
C VAL A 8 -3.96 -17.80 17.57
N GLU A 9 -4.22 -18.63 18.57
CA GLU A 9 -5.06 -19.83 18.43
C GLU A 9 -6.49 -19.47 17.99
N THR A 10 -7.08 -18.47 18.64
CA THR A 10 -8.42 -17.95 18.26
C THR A 10 -8.43 -17.43 16.83
N LEU A 11 -7.38 -16.71 16.40
CA LEU A 11 -7.23 -16.24 15.03
C LEU A 11 -7.17 -17.41 14.06
N THR A 12 -6.33 -18.42 14.31
CA THR A 12 -6.19 -19.61 13.45
C THR A 12 -7.50 -20.36 13.31
N ARG A 13 -8.23 -20.57 14.42
CA ARG A 13 -9.54 -21.24 14.41
C ARG A 13 -10.56 -20.48 13.55
N LEU A 14 -10.75 -19.19 13.82
CA LEU A 14 -11.72 -18.38 13.08
C LEU A 14 -11.32 -18.16 11.61
N TRP A 15 -10.02 -18.17 11.32
CA TRP A 15 -9.49 -18.11 9.97
C TRP A 15 -9.81 -19.37 9.18
N ALA A 16 -9.67 -20.55 9.80
CA ALA A 16 -10.05 -21.84 9.22
C ALA A 16 -11.57 -21.97 9.03
N GLU A 17 -12.37 -21.40 9.93
CA GLU A 17 -13.83 -21.27 9.77
C GLU A 17 -14.23 -20.33 8.61
N GLY A 18 -13.28 -19.65 7.96
CA GLY A 18 -13.51 -18.79 6.80
C GLY A 18 -14.00 -17.38 7.14
N LEU A 19 -14.07 -16.99 8.42
CA LEU A 19 -14.54 -15.66 8.81
C LEU A 19 -13.65 -14.56 8.25
N SER A 20 -14.24 -13.45 7.81
CA SER A 20 -13.47 -12.31 7.30
C SER A 20 -12.57 -11.69 8.37
N ALA A 21 -11.46 -11.08 7.95
CA ALA A 21 -10.53 -10.43 8.88
C ALA A 21 -11.17 -9.34 9.75
N ARG A 22 -12.22 -8.67 9.26
CA ARG A 22 -12.99 -7.70 10.04
C ARG A 22 -13.77 -8.37 11.18
N GLN A 23 -14.48 -9.45 10.88
CA GLN A 23 -15.23 -10.22 11.90
C GLN A 23 -14.29 -10.81 12.94
N ILE A 24 -13.11 -11.28 12.53
CA ILE A 24 -12.09 -11.79 13.45
C ILE A 24 -11.56 -10.67 14.35
N ALA A 25 -11.34 -9.47 13.80
CA ALA A 25 -10.92 -8.30 14.58
C ALA A 25 -11.98 -7.90 15.63
N GLU A 26 -13.26 -7.90 15.26
CA GLU A 26 -14.39 -7.64 16.17
C GLU A 26 -14.45 -8.69 17.30
N LYS A 27 -14.22 -9.97 17.00
CA LYS A 27 -14.19 -11.06 18.01
C LYS A 27 -12.98 -11.03 18.93
N LEU A 28 -11.79 -10.74 18.40
CA LEU A 28 -10.57 -10.65 19.19
C LEU A 28 -10.57 -9.41 20.10
N GLY A 29 -11.25 -8.35 19.67
CA GLY A 29 -11.41 -7.12 20.45
C GLY A 29 -10.10 -6.46 20.85
N GLY A 30 -10.21 -5.49 21.76
CA GLY A 30 -9.06 -4.84 22.38
C GLY A 30 -8.19 -4.06 21.40
N GLY A 31 -8.74 -3.42 20.36
CA GLY A 31 -7.99 -2.54 19.45
C GLY A 31 -7.25 -3.23 18.30
N VAL A 32 -7.48 -4.53 18.08
CA VAL A 32 -6.97 -5.21 16.87
C VAL A 32 -7.78 -4.77 15.66
N THR A 33 -7.11 -4.26 14.63
CA THR A 33 -7.72 -3.83 13.38
C THR A 33 -7.73 -4.96 12.34
N ARG A 34 -8.57 -4.83 11.30
CA ARG A 34 -8.59 -5.74 10.14
C ARG A 34 -7.18 -6.01 9.61
N ASN A 35 -6.37 -4.96 9.46
CA ASN A 35 -5.03 -5.05 8.90
C ASN A 35 -4.07 -5.81 9.82
N ALA A 36 -4.23 -5.68 11.14
CA ALA A 36 -3.44 -6.43 12.10
C ALA A 36 -3.74 -7.95 12.02
N VAL A 37 -5.01 -8.33 11.81
CA VAL A 37 -5.41 -9.74 11.60
C VAL A 37 -4.81 -10.28 10.30
N ILE A 38 -4.95 -9.56 9.19
CA ILE A 38 -4.39 -9.97 7.88
C ILE A 38 -2.87 -10.13 7.98
N GLY A 39 -2.18 -9.13 8.54
CA GLY A 39 -0.74 -9.17 8.70
C GLY A 39 -0.27 -10.32 9.59
N LYS A 40 -1.00 -10.65 10.66
CA LYS A 40 -0.66 -11.79 11.52
C LYS A 40 -0.92 -13.13 10.83
N ALA A 41 -2.06 -13.29 10.15
CA ALA A 41 -2.39 -14.50 9.41
C ALA A 41 -1.37 -14.78 8.30
N HIS A 42 -0.93 -13.74 7.58
CA HIS A 42 0.10 -13.85 6.55
C HIS A 42 1.46 -14.29 7.12
N ARG A 43 1.87 -13.73 8.26
CA ARG A 43 3.13 -14.14 8.92
C ARG A 43 3.09 -15.57 9.48
N LEU A 44 1.90 -16.09 9.75
CA LEU A 44 1.67 -17.47 10.20
C LEU A 44 1.48 -18.44 9.02
N ASN A 45 1.59 -17.98 7.77
CA ASN A 45 1.35 -18.75 6.55
C ASN A 45 -0.03 -19.45 6.53
N LEU A 46 -1.04 -18.83 7.16
CA LEU A 46 -2.40 -19.33 7.13
C LEU A 46 -2.99 -19.06 5.75
N GLN A 47 -2.97 -20.06 4.88
CA GLN A 47 -3.57 -19.97 3.57
C GLN A 47 -5.09 -19.87 3.72
N ARG A 48 -5.64 -18.73 3.30
CA ARG A 48 -7.05 -18.65 2.96
C ARG A 48 -7.12 -19.04 1.49
N GLY A 49 -7.97 -20.00 1.14
CA GLY A 49 -8.11 -20.50 -0.24
C GLY A 49 -8.69 -19.49 -1.24
N THR A 50 -8.31 -18.21 -1.14
CA THR A 50 -8.49 -17.25 -2.22
C THR A 50 -7.30 -17.42 -3.14
N GLU A 51 -7.52 -18.22 -4.16
CA GLU A 51 -6.77 -18.20 -5.42
C GLU A 51 -6.38 -16.74 -5.69
N ILE A 52 -5.08 -16.43 -5.64
CA ILE A 52 -4.60 -15.12 -6.08
C ILE A 52 -5.05 -15.04 -7.53
N PRO A 53 -5.92 -14.08 -7.93
CA PRO A 53 -6.26 -13.93 -9.32
C PRO A 53 -4.93 -13.74 -10.03
N GLN A 54 -4.54 -14.70 -10.87
CA GLN A 54 -3.37 -14.52 -11.70
C GLN A 54 -3.70 -13.32 -12.55
N LYS A 55 -2.95 -12.22 -12.34
CA LYS A 55 -3.14 -11.00 -13.10
C LYS A 55 -2.90 -11.40 -14.55
N GLU A 56 -3.96 -11.45 -15.34
CA GLU A 56 -3.86 -11.63 -16.78
C GLU A 56 -2.85 -10.60 -17.27
N PRO A 57 -1.84 -11.00 -18.08
CA PRO A 57 -0.76 -10.10 -18.44
C PRO A 57 -1.37 -8.83 -19.04
N GLU A 58 -1.23 -7.74 -18.31
CA GLU A 58 -1.72 -6.43 -18.72
C GLU A 58 -1.00 -6.12 -20.04
N PRO A 59 -1.73 -5.77 -21.12
CA PRO A 59 -1.11 -5.58 -22.43
C PRO A 59 0.02 -4.56 -22.30
N GLU A 60 1.19 -4.91 -22.81
CA GLU A 60 2.36 -4.05 -22.74
C GLU A 60 2.01 -2.67 -23.33
N PRO A 61 2.35 -1.57 -22.63
CA PRO A 61 1.98 -0.24 -23.08
C PRO A 61 2.65 0.03 -24.44
N VAL A 62 1.83 0.37 -25.43
CA VAL A 62 2.32 0.84 -26.73
C VAL A 62 3.00 2.18 -26.51
N ILE A 63 4.33 2.19 -26.62
CA ILE A 63 5.16 3.39 -26.48
C ILE A 63 4.96 4.24 -27.74
N PHE A 64 4.26 5.37 -27.60
CA PHE A 64 4.28 6.42 -28.62
C PHE A 64 5.53 7.28 -28.37
N GLU A 65 6.45 7.30 -29.32
CA GLU A 65 7.62 8.19 -29.28
C GLU A 65 7.15 9.65 -29.46
N GLU A 66 7.07 10.39 -28.36
CA GLU A 66 6.89 11.84 -28.43
C GLU A 66 8.21 12.52 -28.85
N PRO A 67 8.17 13.60 -29.66
CA PRO A 67 9.38 14.29 -30.09
C PRO A 67 10.10 14.87 -28.87
N ILE A 68 11.38 14.53 -28.75
CA ILE A 68 12.29 14.91 -27.66
C ILE A 68 12.37 16.43 -27.57
N PHE A 69 11.61 17.03 -26.64
CA PHE A 69 11.80 18.40 -26.24
C PHE A 69 13.09 18.48 -25.43
N HIS A 70 14.15 19.07 -26.01
CA HIS A 70 15.41 19.28 -25.30
C HIS A 70 15.18 20.30 -24.17
N HIS A 71 15.04 19.82 -22.93
CA HIS A 71 15.05 20.67 -21.74
C HIS A 71 16.51 21.02 -21.38
N PRO A 72 16.88 22.30 -21.22
CA PRO A 72 18.24 22.66 -20.83
C PRO A 72 18.38 22.54 -19.31
N SER A 73 18.85 21.40 -18.82
CA SER A 73 19.77 21.27 -17.67
C SER A 73 20.05 19.78 -17.43
N ALA A 74 21.29 19.35 -17.64
CA ALA A 74 21.69 17.94 -17.70
C ALA A 74 21.77 17.22 -16.34
N ASP A 75 21.25 17.78 -15.25
CA ASP A 75 21.63 17.33 -13.90
C ASP A 75 20.45 16.97 -12.97
N VAL A 76 19.20 16.88 -13.45
CA VAL A 76 18.05 16.52 -12.59
C VAL A 76 17.13 15.51 -13.27
N GLU A 77 16.99 14.35 -12.65
CA GLU A 77 16.14 13.24 -13.11
C GLU A 77 14.66 13.44 -12.73
N ALA A 78 13.74 12.87 -13.52
CA ALA A 78 12.29 13.10 -13.38
C ALA A 78 11.67 12.60 -12.05
N TRP A 79 12.39 11.74 -11.31
CA TRP A 79 11.97 11.19 -10.01
C TRP A 79 12.46 12.02 -8.80
N MET A 80 13.20 13.10 -9.05
CA MET A 80 13.75 13.94 -7.99
C MET A 80 12.79 15.08 -7.65
N CYS A 81 12.35 15.14 -6.39
CA CYS A 81 11.58 16.28 -5.87
C CYS A 81 12.40 17.57 -5.99
N ARG A 82 11.89 18.55 -6.74
CA ARG A 82 12.49 19.89 -6.88
C ARG A 82 11.77 20.86 -5.95
N TRP A 83 12.36 21.13 -4.80
CA TRP A 83 11.97 22.27 -3.97
C TRP A 83 12.64 23.52 -4.54
N PRO A 84 11.89 24.56 -4.95
CA PRO A 84 12.52 25.80 -5.37
C PRO A 84 13.20 26.39 -4.14
N THR A 85 14.53 26.47 -4.15
CA THR A 85 15.28 27.31 -3.21
C THR A 85 15.14 28.80 -3.56
N ASP A 86 14.23 29.14 -4.47
CA ASP A 86 13.96 30.49 -4.91
C ASP A 86 12.64 31.00 -4.29
N GLU A 87 12.77 32.15 -3.65
CA GLU A 87 11.81 32.91 -2.87
C GLU A 87 10.33 32.74 -3.23
N ALA A 88 9.49 32.58 -2.21
CA ALA A 88 8.04 32.55 -2.35
C ALA A 88 7.53 33.79 -3.11
N GLY A 89 6.86 33.55 -4.26
CA GLY A 89 6.13 34.59 -5.00
C GLY A 89 6.49 34.77 -6.47
N LYS A 90 7.58 34.18 -6.97
CA LYS A 90 7.85 34.18 -8.42
C LYS A 90 7.18 33.01 -9.13
N PHE A 91 6.67 33.30 -10.33
CA PHE A 91 5.99 32.37 -11.26
C PHE A 91 4.58 31.89 -10.87
N GLY A 92 3.87 32.61 -10.00
CA GLY A 92 2.45 32.32 -9.74
C GLY A 92 2.21 30.96 -9.06
N LEU A 93 3.22 30.42 -8.38
CA LEU A 93 3.11 29.17 -7.63
C LEU A 93 2.24 29.40 -6.38
N HIS A 94 0.99 28.94 -6.44
CA HIS A 94 0.09 28.91 -5.29
C HIS A 94 0.41 27.69 -4.42
N ILE A 95 0.87 27.95 -3.20
CA ILE A 95 1.04 26.90 -2.18
C ILE A 95 -0.33 26.65 -1.56
N CYS A 96 -0.85 25.42 -1.69
CA CYS A 96 -2.06 25.01 -1.00
C CYS A 96 -1.73 24.67 0.46
N GLY A 97 -2.21 25.49 1.40
CA GLY A 97 -2.08 25.23 2.84
C GLY A 97 -1.64 26.47 3.61
N LYS A 98 -2.62 27.33 3.94
CA LYS A 98 -2.49 28.29 5.04
C LYS A 98 -3.00 27.63 6.31
#